data_AF-A0A6G4ZU95-F1
#
_entry.id   AF-A0A6G4ZU95-F1
#
_cell.length_a   1.000
_cell.length_b   1.000
_cell.length_c   1.000
_cell.angle_alpha   90.00
_cell.angle_beta   90.00
_cell.angle_gamma   90.00
#
_symmetry.space_group_name_H-M   'P 1'
#
loop_
_entity.id
_entity.type
_entity.pdbx_description
1 polymer ?
#
loop_
_entity_poly.entity_id
_entity_poly.type
_entity_poly.pdbx_seq_one_letter_code
_entity_poly.pdbx_strand_id
1 'polypeptide(L)' 'EMLHLEVYETNPAINLYRRLGFTEFGIQKKFIKEDGRYMGKIFMERPL' A
#
# COMPACT_ATOMS: atom_id res chain seq x y z
N GLU A 1 -15.74 12.57 -0.30
CA GLU A 1 -15.25 11.66 0.77
C GLU A 1 -14.16 10.76 0.17
N MET A 2 -13.24 10.22 0.96
CA MET A 2 -12.04 9.50 0.46
C MET A 2 -11.94 8.11 1.10
N LEU A 3 -11.62 7.09 0.31
CA LEU A 3 -11.24 5.76 0.80
C LEU A 3 -9.73 5.68 0.91
N HIS A 4 -9.23 5.24 2.05
CA HIS A 4 -7.81 4.96 2.27
C HIS A 4 -7.60 3.48 2.52
N LEU A 5 -6.52 2.93 1.96
CA LEU A 5 -6.06 1.59 2.26
C LEU A 5 -4.55 1.57 2.43
N GLU A 6 -4.10 0.57 3.17
CA GLU A 6 -2.69 0.35 3.44
C GLU A 6 -2.33 -1.07 3.04
N VAL A 7 -1.21 -1.22 2.34
CA VAL A 7 -0.81 -2.50 1.77
C VAL A 7 0.70 -2.68 1.89
N TYR A 8 1.15 -3.88 2.25
CA TYR A 8 2.58 -4.17 2.27
C TYR A 8 3.17 -4.07 0.86
N GLU A 9 4.39 -3.55 0.76
CA GLU A 9 5.10 -3.29 -0.51
C GLU A 9 5.22 -4.53 -1.42
N THR A 10 5.27 -5.73 -0.84
CA THR A 10 5.39 -7.00 -1.58
C THR A 10 4.05 -7.65 -1.91
N ASN A 11 2.92 -7.07 -1.49
CA ASN A 11 1.62 -7.71 -1.65
C ASN A 11 1.12 -7.54 -3.10
N PRO A 12 0.79 -8.64 -3.82
CA PRO A 12 0.36 -8.59 -5.21
C PRO A 12 -0.97 -7.83 -5.42
N ALA A 13 -1.77 -7.64 -4.36
CA ALA A 13 -3.04 -6.92 -4.42
C ALA A 13 -2.89 -5.44 -4.83
N ILE A 14 -1.70 -4.85 -4.75
CA ILE A 14 -1.44 -3.47 -5.21
C ILE A 14 -1.95 -3.28 -6.66
N ASN A 15 -1.71 -4.26 -7.52
CA ASN A 15 -2.16 -4.19 -8.92
C ASN A 15 -3.68 -4.21 -9.06
N LEU A 16 -4.38 -4.92 -8.17
CA LEU A 16 -5.84 -4.92 -8.12
C LEU A 16 -6.35 -3.54 -7.66
N TYR A 17 -5.77 -2.97 -6.61
CA TYR A 17 -6.17 -1.65 -6.11
C TYR A 17 -5.97 -0.54 -7.14
N ARG A 18 -4.85 -0.55 -7.87
CA ARG A 18 -4.63 0.37 -9.00
C ARG A 18 -5.73 0.25 -10.07
N ARG A 19 -6.17 -0.97 -10.40
CA ARG A 19 -7.29 -1.20 -11.34
C ARG A 19 -8.63 -0.73 -10.81
N LEU A 20 -8.82 -0.79 -9.49
CA LEU A 20 -10.03 -0.28 -8.81
C LEU A 20 -10.02 1.25 -8.65
N GLY A 21 -8.99 1.95 -9.16
CA GLY A 21 -8.89 3.40 -9.15
C GLY A 21 -8.19 3.99 -7.93
N PHE A 22 -7.53 3.18 -7.10
CA PHE A 22 -6.69 3.69 -6.02
C PHE A 22 -5.34 4.20 -6.54
N THR A 23 -4.89 5.33 -6.02
CA THR A 23 -3.58 5.93 -6.31
C THR A 23 -2.69 5.92 -5.06
N GLU A 24 -1.39 5.74 -5.24
CA GLU A 24 -0.42 5.78 -4.16
C GLU A 24 -0.15 7.23 -3.75
N PHE A 25 -0.26 7.54 -2.46
CA PHE A 25 0.06 8.87 -1.94
C PHE A 25 1.22 8.87 -0.95
N GLY A 26 1.69 7.69 -0.52
CA GLY A 26 2.81 7.60 0.41
C GLY A 26 3.38 6.19 0.55
N ILE A 27 4.62 6.13 1.04
CA ILE A 27 5.29 4.89 1.42
C ILE A 27 6.03 5.07 2.74
N GLN A 28 5.82 4.15 3.67
CA GLN A 28 6.62 4.02 4.88
C GLN A 28 7.59 2.86 4.70
N LYS A 29 8.86 3.19 4.46
CA LYS A 29 9.94 2.20 4.34
C LYS A 29 10.24 1.58 5.71
N LYS A 30 10.64 0.31 5.71
CA LYS A 30 11.04 -0.44 6.92
C LYS A 30 9.96 -0.42 8.02
N PHE A 31 8.69 -0.53 7.64
CA PHE A 31 7.57 -0.51 8.56
C PHE A 31 7.57 -1.73 9.49
N ILE A 32 7.81 -2.92 8.94
CA ILE A 32 7.90 -4.16 9.70
C ILE A 32 9.19 -4.91 9.32
N LYS A 33 9.70 -5.71 10.27
CA LYS A 33 10.83 -6.62 10.06
C LYS A 33 10.37 -8.05 10.34
N GLU A 34 10.30 -8.88 9.31
CA GLU A 34 9.99 -10.31 9.40
C GLU A 34 11.10 -11.11 8.70
N ASP A 35 11.51 -12.25 9.28
CA ASP A 35 12.57 -13.11 8.76
C ASP A 35 13.86 -12.38 8.33
N GLY A 36 14.22 -11.33 9.07
CA GLY A 36 15.39 -10.50 8.78
C GLY A 36 15.23 -9.51 7.63
N ARG A 37 14.08 -9.49 6.94
CA ARG A 37 13.77 -8.55 5.85
C ARG A 37 12.87 -7.43 6.35
N TYR A 38 13.17 -6.22 5.90
CA TYR A 38 12.29 -5.09 6.12
C TYR A 38 11.24 -5.05 5.02
N MET A 39 9.97 -4.92 5.40
CA MET A 39 8.87 -4.70 4.47
C MET A 39 8.35 -3.28 4.63
N GLY A 40 8.21 -2.59 3.50
CA GLY A 40 7.55 -1.30 3.42
C GLY A 40 6.03 -1.44 3.45
N LYS A 41 5.37 -0.33 3.74
CA LYS A 41 3.92 -0.18 3.70
C LYS A 41 3.59 0.97 2.75
N ILE A 42 2.70 0.72 1.80
CA ILE A 42 2.22 1.67 0.81
C ILE A 42 0.84 2.15 1.24
N PHE A 43 0.63 3.46 1.17
CA PHE A 43 -0.66 4.08 1.40
C PHE A 43 -1.28 4.44 0.07
N MET A 44 -2.51 4.00 -0.14
CA MET A 44 -3.27 4.28 -1.34
C MET A 44 -4.60 4.93 -1.00
N GLU A 45 -5.11 5.76 -1.89
CA GLU A 45 -6.37 6.46 -1.73
C GLU A 45 -7.21 6.46 -3.01
N ARG A 46 -8.53 6.57 -2.85
CA ARG A 46 -9.47 6.74 -3.97
C ARG A 46 -10.60 7.69 -3.55
N PRO A 47 -10.95 8.68 -4.38
CA PRO A 47 -12.16 9.47 -4.16
C PRO A 47 -13.41 8.57 -4.27
N LEU A 48 -14.37 8.77 -3.37
CA LEU A 48 -15.65 8.05 -3.41
C LEU A 48 -16.48 8.41 -4.64
#